data_AF-A0A944UY00-F1
#
_entry.id   AF-A0A944UY00-F1
#
_cell.length_a   1.000
_cell.length_b   1.000
_cell.length_c   1.000
_cell.angle_alpha   90.00
_cell.angle_beta   90.00
_cell.angle_gamma   90.00
#
_symmetry.space_group_name_H-M   'P 1'
#
loop_
_entity.id
_entity.type
_entity.pdbx_description
1 polymer ?
#
loop_
_entity_poly.entity_id
_entity_poly.type
_entity_poly.pdbx_seq_one_letter_code
_entity_poly.pdbx_strand_id
1 'polypeptide(L)'
;MIILAFETSCDDTSIAIFDNDKLLAMDTDSQIFIHNKTGGVVPEVAAREHANNIFKVLTNVLNSAKLTLNDVDYISVTTNPGLLPSLLT
;
A
#
# COMPACT_ATOMS: atom_id res chain seq x y z
N MET A 1 -15.54 -12.84 -2.55
CA MET A 1 -15.25 -11.68 -3.41
C MET A 1 -13.89 -11.18 -3.05
N ILE A 2 -12.96 -11.21 -4.00
CA ILE A 2 -11.55 -10.89 -3.77
C ILE A 2 -11.34 -9.38 -3.92
N ILE A 3 -11.00 -8.72 -2.82
CA ILE A 3 -10.76 -7.27 -2.77
C ILE A 3 -9.26 -7.05 -2.57
N LEU A 4 -8.63 -6.30 -3.48
CA LEU A 4 -7.25 -5.83 -3.35
C LEU A 4 -7.26 -4.37 -2.89
N ALA A 5 -6.84 -4.14 -1.65
CA ALA A 5 -6.90 -2.83 -0.99
C ALA A 5 -5.52 -2.19 -0.90
N PHE A 6 -5.41 -0.91 -1.26
CA PHE A 6 -4.18 -0.11 -1.19
C PHE A 6 -4.32 1.04 -0.20
N GLU A 7 -3.28 1.25 0.60
CA GLU A 7 -3.17 2.34 1.56
C GLU A 7 -1.81 3.04 1.40
N THR A 8 -1.85 4.33 1.04
CA THR A 8 -0.70 5.20 0.79
C THR A 8 -0.93 6.63 1.32
N SER A 9 -1.74 6.83 2.36
CA SER A 9 -2.12 8.18 2.79
C SER A 9 -1.00 8.99 3.45
N CYS A 10 0.03 8.34 4.01
CA CYS A 10 1.11 8.99 4.76
C CYS A 10 2.50 8.46 4.37
N ASP A 11 3.10 7.57 5.17
CA ASP A 11 4.47 7.09 5.03
C ASP A 11 4.60 5.55 5.06
N ASP A 12 3.48 4.84 5.05
CA ASP A 12 3.42 3.38 4.90
C ASP A 12 2.79 3.01 3.56
N THR A 13 3.43 2.14 2.79
CA THR A 13 2.85 1.52 1.58
C THR A 13 2.28 0.17 1.99
N SER A 14 0.96 0.08 2.11
CA SER A 14 0.32 -1.17 2.53
C SER A 14 -0.64 -1.69 1.48
N ILE A 15 -0.63 -3.00 1.25
CA ILE A 15 -1.57 -3.68 0.37
C ILE A 15 -2.10 -4.91 1.08
N ALA A 16 -3.42 -5.10 1.04
CA ALA A 16 -4.10 -6.24 1.63
C ALA A 16 -5.03 -6.92 0.62
N ILE A 17 -5.19 -8.23 0.75
CA ILE A 17 -6.18 -9.01 0.01
C ILE A 17 -7.21 -9.57 0.99
N PHE A 18 -8.49 -9.32 0.71
CA PHE A 18 -9.62 -9.87 1.44
C PHE A 18 -10.45 -10.80 0.55
N ASP A 19 -11.00 -11.86 1.13
CA ASP A 19 -12.15 -12.58 0.57
C ASP A 19 -13.39 -12.27 1.38
N ASN A 20 -14.23 -11.39 0.85
CA ASN A 20 -15.31 -10.72 1.58
C ASN A 20 -14.74 -10.03 2.84
N ASP A 21 -15.10 -10.50 4.03
CA ASP A 21 -14.70 -9.89 5.31
C ASP A 21 -13.44 -10.54 5.91
N LYS A 22 -12.87 -11.54 5.22
CA LYS A 22 -11.72 -12.31 5.71
C LYS A 22 -10.42 -11.82 5.08
N LEU A 23 -9.47 -11.39 5.91
CA LEU A 23 -8.11 -11.10 5.46
C LEU A 23 -7.40 -12.38 5.02
N LEU A 24 -6.88 -12.40 3.79
CA LEU A 24 -6.07 -13.50 3.26
C LEU A 24 -4.58 -13.24 3.39
N ALA A 25 -4.14 -12.03 3.05
CA ALA A 25 -2.74 -11.60 3.14
C ALA A 25 -2.65 -10.08 3.25
N MET A 26 -1.56 -9.59 3.83
CA MET A 26 -1.20 -8.17 3.87
C MET A 26 0.31 -8.04 3.89
N ASP A 27 0.83 -7.01 3.23
CA ASP A 27 2.22 -6.59 3.35
C ASP A 27 2.29 -5.06 3.50
N THR A 28 3.29 -4.59 4.22
CA THR A 28 3.51 -3.17 4.52
C THR A 28 4.99 -2.83 4.44
N ASP A 29 5.31 -1.81 3.64
CA ASP A 29 6.63 -1.20 3.56
C ASP A 29 6.60 0.19 4.22
N SER A 30 7.28 0.32 5.36
CA SER A 30 7.28 1.53 6.18
C SER A 30 8.50 2.40 5.94
N GLN A 31 8.28 3.70 5.80
CA GLN A 31 9.34 4.69 5.54
C GLN A 31 9.91 5.31 6.83
N ILE A 32 9.59 4.77 8.00
CA ILE A 32 9.99 5.31 9.31
C ILE A 32 11.49 5.63 9.41
N PHE A 33 12.37 4.76 8.88
CA PHE A 33 13.82 4.96 8.92
C PHE A 33 14.30 6.13 8.04
N ILE A 34 13.56 6.48 7.01
CA ILE A 34 13.86 7.59 6.12
C ILE A 34 13.46 8.90 6.81
N HIS A 35 12.23 8.99 7.30
CA HIS A 35 11.68 10.21 7.92
C HIS A 35 12.23 10.47 9.34
N ASN A 36 12.75 9.46 10.03
CA ASN A 36 13.48 9.66 11.29
C ASN A 36 14.74 10.54 11.11
N LYS A 37 15.36 10.55 9.93
CA LYS A 37 16.53 11.40 9.64
C LYS A 37 16.17 12.88 9.49
N THR A 38 14.92 13.16 9.13
CA THR A 38 14.38 14.51 8.92
C THR A 38 13.57 15.03 10.11
N GLY A 39 13.29 14.17 11.11
CA GLY A 39 12.50 14.52 12.28
C GLY A 39 10.99 14.62 12.02
N GLY A 40 10.52 14.09 10.88
CA GLY A 40 9.14 14.15 10.45
C GLY A 40 8.97 13.76 8.98
N VAL A 41 7.72 13.47 8.59
CA VAL A 41 7.38 13.03 7.23
C VAL A 41 7.59 14.18 6.24
N VAL A 42 8.41 13.95 5.22
CA VAL A 42 8.58 14.85 4.08
C VAL A 42 7.65 14.38 2.94
N PRO A 43 6.58 15.11 2.59
CA PRO A 43 5.53 14.59 1.70
C PRO A 43 6.03 14.12 0.33
N GLU A 44 6.94 14.87 -0.30
CA GLU A 44 7.49 14.51 -1.61
C GLU A 44 8.33 13.23 -1.56
N VAL A 45 9.07 13.04 -0.46
CA VAL A 45 9.84 11.82 -0.24
C VAL A 45 8.88 10.66 -0.02
N ALA A 46 7.79 10.87 0.71
CA ALA A 46 6.83 9.82 0.98
C ALA A 46 6.13 9.31 -0.28
N ALA A 47 5.66 10.21 -1.14
CA ALA A 47 5.10 9.86 -2.44
C ALA A 47 6.09 9.07 -3.30
N ARG A 48 7.35 9.50 -3.37
CA ARG A 48 8.38 8.79 -4.15
C ARG A 48 8.63 7.38 -3.64
N GLU A 49 8.69 7.20 -2.32
CA GLU A 49 8.90 5.87 -1.74
C GLU A 49 7.69 4.95 -1.93
N HIS A 50 6.45 5.47 -1.90
CA HIS A 50 5.28 4.69 -2.31
C HIS A 50 5.44 4.16 -3.75
N ALA A 51 5.80 5.03 -4.70
CA ALA A 51 5.98 4.64 -6.11
C ALA A 51 7.08 3.58 -6.30
N ASN A 52 8.17 3.69 -5.52
CA ASN A 52 9.28 2.72 -5.55
C ASN A 52 8.86 1.34 -4.99
N ASN A 53 8.01 1.32 -3.96
CA ASN A 53 7.76 0.11 -3.18
C ASN A 53 6.44 -0.59 -3.53
N ILE A 54 5.50 0.08 -4.21
CA ILE A 54 4.14 -0.45 -4.44
C ILE A 54 4.13 -1.80 -5.16
N PHE A 55 4.97 -2.01 -6.19
CA PHE A 55 5.03 -3.28 -6.91
C PHE A 55 5.66 -4.41 -6.10
N LYS A 56 6.61 -4.09 -5.22
CA LYS A 56 7.21 -5.06 -4.28
C LYS A 56 6.14 -5.55 -3.30
N VAL A 57 5.43 -4.62 -2.66
CA VAL A 57 4.34 -4.93 -1.71
C VAL A 57 3.23 -5.72 -2.40
N LEU A 58 2.86 -5.32 -3.63
CA LEU A 58 1.83 -6.02 -4.42
C LEU A 58 2.25 -7.47 -4.74
N THR A 59 3.50 -7.67 -5.12
CA THR A 59 4.04 -9.00 -5.42
C THR A 59 4.04 -9.88 -4.17
N ASN A 60 4.45 -9.33 -3.03
CA ASN A 60 4.49 -10.04 -1.76
C ASN A 60 3.10 -10.49 -1.30
N VAL A 61 2.08 -9.62 -1.40
CA VAL A 61 0.73 -9.96 -0.95
C VAL A 61 0.05 -10.98 -1.86
N LEU A 62 0.21 -10.86 -3.19
CA LEU A 62 -0.30 -11.83 -4.17
C LEU A 62 0.32 -13.22 -3.96
N ASN A 63 1.65 -13.27 -3.77
CA ASN A 63 2.37 -14.53 -3.50
C ASN A 63 1.92 -15.16 -2.18
N SER A 64 1.78 -14.35 -1.12
CA SER A 64 1.31 -14.80 0.20
C SER A 64 -0.11 -15.38 0.14
N ALA A 65 -1.01 -14.73 -0.62
CA ALA A 65 -2.37 -15.20 -0.84
C ALA A 65 -2.49 -16.36 -1.84
N LYS A 66 -1.43 -16.64 -2.61
CA LYS A 66 -1.41 -17.58 -3.75
C LYS A 66 -2.45 -17.23 -4.81
N LEU A 67 -2.58 -15.94 -5.10
CA LEU A 67 -3.51 -15.40 -6.08
C LEU A 67 -2.75 -14.62 -7.17
N THR A 68 -3.44 -14.39 -8.28
CA THR A 68 -3.00 -13.53 -9.36
C THR A 68 -3.93 -12.33 -9.48
N LEU A 69 -3.53 -11.32 -10.25
CA LEU A 69 -4.39 -10.16 -10.52
C LEU A 69 -5.71 -10.53 -11.22
N ASN A 70 -5.76 -11.65 -11.95
CA ASN A 70 -6.99 -12.12 -12.61
C ASN A 70 -8.04 -12.64 -11.63
N ASP A 71 -7.66 -12.93 -10.38
CA ASP A 71 -8.56 -13.41 -9.35
C ASP A 71 -9.23 -12.26 -8.58
N VAL A 72 -8.81 -11.00 -8.81
CA VAL A 72 -9.28 -9.82 -8.09
C VAL A 72 -10.59 -9.31 -8.69
N ASP A 73 -11.62 -9.23 -7.87
CA ASP A 73 -12.94 -8.70 -8.26
C ASP A 73 -12.99 -7.16 -8.14
N TYR A 74 -12.35 -6.61 -7.08
CA TYR A 74 -12.38 -5.18 -6.78
C TYR A 74 -11.01 -4.67 -6.34
N ILE A 75 -10.71 -3.43 -6.74
CA ILE A 75 -9.58 -2.66 -6.24
C ILE A 75 -10.14 -1.53 -5.37
N SER A 76 -9.70 -1.46 -4.12
CA SER A 76 -9.99 -0.33 -3.23
C SER A 76 -8.71 0.44 -2.93
N VAL A 77 -8.84 1.76 -2.87
CA VAL A 77 -7.71 2.66 -2.61
C VAL A 77 -8.15 3.74 -1.63
N THR A 78 -7.24 4.19 -0.79
CA THR A 78 -7.48 5.33 0.09
C THR A 78 -7.45 6.63 -0.73
N THR A 79 -8.54 7.40 -0.63
CA THR A 79 -8.68 8.66 -1.37
C THR A 79 -8.67 9.89 -0.47
N ASN A 80 -9.00 9.74 0.82
CA ASN A 80 -8.98 10.79 1.83
C ASN A 80 -9.20 10.19 3.24
N PRO A 81 -8.79 10.92 4.30
CA PRO A 81 -7.82 12.02 4.30
C PRO A 81 -6.38 11.53 4.00
N GLY A 82 -5.43 12.42 3.74
CA GLY A 82 -4.03 12.04 3.51
C GLY A 82 -3.14 13.16 2.98
N LEU A 83 -1.85 12.86 2.81
CA LEU A 83 -0.88 13.74 2.14
C LEU A 83 -1.17 13.75 0.64
N LEU A 84 -1.47 14.93 0.08
CA LEU A 84 -1.86 15.06 -1.32
C LEU A 84 -0.90 14.37 -2.31
N PRO A 85 0.45 14.50 -2.19
CA PRO A 85 1.36 13.79 -3.08
C PRO A 85 1.25 12.26 -2.96
N SER A 86 1.12 11.75 -1.73
CA SER A 86 1.04 10.30 -1.46
C SER A 86 -0.27 9.67 -1.98
N LEU A 87 -1.37 10.43 -1.98
CA LEU A 87 -2.67 10.00 -2.53
C LEU A 87 -2.71 9.96 -4.07
N LEU A 88 -1.74 10.58 -4.75
CA LEU A 88 -1.63 10.65 -6.21
C LEU A 88 -0.58 9.67 -6.78
N THR A 89 -0.03 8.80 -5.92
CA THR A 89 1.03 7.85 -6.28
C THR A 89 0.50 6.68 -7.10
#